data_AF-A0A5A5T5M6-F1
#
_entry.id   AF-A0A5A5T5M6-F1
#
_cell.length_a   1.000
_cell.length_b   1.000
_cell.length_c   1.000
_cell.angle_alpha   90.00
_cell.angle_beta   90.00
_cell.angle_gamma   90.00
#
_symmetry.space_group_name_H-M   'P 1'
#
loop_
_entity.id
_entity.type
_entity.pdbx_description
1 polymer ?
#
loop_
_entity_poly.entity_id
_entity_poly.type
_entity_poly.pdbx_seq_one_letter_code
_entity_poly.pdbx_strand_id
1 'polypeptide(L)'
;MYSRKDAEDWEVTANGLYIATRDYLVRRGFCCSNKCRNCPYINWQNCTSWEPLPAECIKRTRVSPKSIAAAYALLDYHEQQLQHCQPAEVPRHQAMIEHYNLLLERWNAKHRLN
;
A
#
# COMPACT_ATOMS: atom_id res chain seq x y z
N MET A 1 4.51 -32.77 -2.37
CA MET A 1 5.73 -32.05 -1.93
C MET A 1 5.27 -30.75 -1.29
N TYR A 2 5.12 -30.71 0.03
CA TYR A 2 4.70 -29.49 0.73
C TYR A 2 5.83 -28.48 0.64
N SER A 3 5.65 -27.46 -0.20
CA SER A 3 6.59 -26.34 -0.33
C SER A 3 6.84 -25.79 1.07
N ARG A 4 8.10 -25.75 1.49
CA ARG A 4 8.52 -25.00 2.66
C ARG A 4 7.88 -23.62 2.52
N LYS A 5 7.04 -23.23 3.48
CA LYS A 5 6.75 -21.80 3.65
C LYS A 5 8.12 -21.23 3.97
N ASP A 6 8.74 -20.60 3.00
CA ASP A 6 10.08 -20.04 3.17
C ASP A 6 10.01 -19.16 4.41
N ALA A 7 10.86 -19.43 5.40
CA ALA A 7 10.84 -18.72 6.70
C ALA A 7 10.96 -17.19 6.53
N GLU A 8 11.35 -16.74 5.34
CA GLU A 8 11.47 -15.37 4.87
C GLU A 8 10.12 -14.68 4.53
N ASP A 9 9.02 -15.43 4.39
CA ASP A 9 7.69 -14.87 4.09
C ASP A 9 6.97 -14.35 5.34
N TRP A 10 7.40 -14.77 6.53
CA TRP A 10 6.68 -14.53 7.79
C TRP A 10 7.61 -14.13 8.93
N GLU A 11 7.27 -13.04 9.60
CA GLU A 11 7.79 -12.71 10.92
C GLU A 11 6.87 -13.32 11.99
N VAL A 12 7.45 -14.00 12.98
CA VAL A 12 6.71 -14.51 14.14
C VAL A 12 6.95 -13.57 15.31
N THR A 13 5.89 -12.96 15.81
CA THR A 13 5.97 -12.08 16.98
C THR A 13 6.21 -12.89 18.26
N ALA A 14 6.63 -12.23 19.34
CA ALA A 14 6.79 -12.86 20.67
C ALA A 14 5.52 -13.57 21.18
N ASN A 15 4.34 -13.15 20.70
CA ASN A 15 3.05 -13.75 21.06
C ASN A 15 2.62 -14.89 20.11
N GLY A 16 3.50 -15.33 19.20
CA GLY A 16 3.21 -16.41 18.25
C GLY A 16 2.34 -16.01 17.06
N LEU A 17 2.11 -14.71 16.83
CA LEU A 17 1.38 -14.23 15.65
C LEU A 17 2.29 -14.18 14.42
N TYR A 18 1.76 -14.63 13.28
CA TYR A 18 2.43 -14.59 11.98
C TYR A 18 2.09 -13.29 11.24
N ILE A 19 3.12 -12.52 10.89
CA ILE A 19 3.02 -11.29 10.11
C ILE A 19 3.72 -11.53 8.78
N ALA A 20 2.97 -11.39 7.69
CA ALA A 20 3.54 -11.45 6.35
C ALA A 20 4.62 -10.37 6.16
N THR A 21 5.79 -10.75 5.67
CA THR A 21 6.87 -9.81 5.36
C THR A 21 6.48 -8.88 4.20
N ARG A 22 7.12 -7.72 4.14
CA ARG A 22 6.90 -6.76 3.05
C ARG A 22 7.19 -7.41 1.70
N ASP A 23 8.30 -8.14 1.59
CA ASP A 23 8.73 -8.79 0.35
C ASP A 23 7.72 -9.82 -0.14
N TYR A 24 7.16 -10.62 0.76
CA TYR A 24 6.06 -11.53 0.41
C TYR A 24 4.85 -10.78 -0.14
N LEU A 25 4.45 -9.67 0.52
CA LEU A 25 3.29 -8.88 0.10
C LEU A 25 3.51 -8.19 -1.25
N VAL A 26 4.74 -7.77 -1.55
CA VAL A 26 5.17 -7.27 -2.87
C VAL A 26 5.09 -8.37 -3.91
N ARG A 27 5.68 -9.55 -3.67
CA ARG A 27 5.62 -10.71 -4.59
C ARG A 27 4.19 -11.15 -4.89
N ARG A 28 3.31 -11.14 -3.87
CA ARG A 28 1.88 -11.45 -3.97
C ARG A 28 1.14 -10.51 -4.93
N GLY A 29 1.56 -9.24 -5.01
CA GLY A 29 1.09 -8.30 -6.02
C GLY A 29 -0.34 -7.78 -5.87
N PHE A 30 -0.96 -7.85 -4.68
CA PHE A 30 -2.26 -7.21 -4.41
C PHE A 30 -2.51 -6.86 -2.93
N CYS A 31 -3.30 -5.80 -2.69
CA CYS A 31 -3.78 -5.42 -1.38
C CYS A 31 -5.02 -6.24 -0.96
N CYS A 32 -4.94 -6.94 0.19
CA CYS A 32 -6.04 -7.73 0.74
C CYS A 32 -6.99 -6.96 1.67
N SER A 33 -6.73 -5.67 1.92
CA SER A 33 -7.57 -4.79 2.76
C SER A 33 -7.72 -5.18 4.24
N ASN A 34 -6.85 -6.08 4.72
CA ASN A 34 -6.78 -6.48 6.13
C ASN A 34 -5.97 -5.51 7.01
N LYS A 35 -5.60 -4.34 6.48
CA LYS A 35 -4.82 -3.32 7.18
C LYS A 35 -3.51 -3.85 7.79
N CYS A 36 -2.83 -4.75 7.07
CA CYS A 36 -1.63 -5.40 7.58
C CYS A 36 -0.48 -4.41 7.83
N ARG A 37 0.36 -4.74 8.82
CA ARG A 37 1.51 -3.92 9.26
C ARG A 37 2.48 -3.61 8.11
N ASN A 38 2.80 -4.61 7.30
CA ASN A 38 3.79 -4.51 6.23
C ASN A 38 3.17 -4.20 4.85
N CYS A 39 1.94 -3.68 4.80
CA CYS A 39 1.25 -3.45 3.52
C CYS A 39 2.04 -2.49 2.63
N PRO A 40 2.48 -2.89 1.43
CA PRO A 40 3.29 -2.03 0.58
C PRO A 40 2.42 -1.16 -0.36
N TYR A 41 1.10 -1.38 -0.37
CA TYR A 41 0.15 -0.65 -1.21
C TYR A 41 -0.49 0.55 -0.48
N ILE A 42 -0.86 0.37 0.79
CA ILE A 42 -1.59 1.37 1.55
C ILE A 42 -0.88 1.57 2.89
N ASN A 43 -0.59 2.82 3.26
CA ASN A 43 0.00 3.16 4.55
C ASN A 43 -1.04 3.10 5.68
N TRP A 44 -1.56 1.90 5.96
CA TRP A 44 -2.62 1.70 6.96
C TRP A 44 -2.24 2.10 8.38
N GLN A 45 -0.95 2.05 8.70
CA GLN A 45 -0.43 2.35 10.03
C GLN A 45 -0.05 3.83 10.19
N ASN A 46 -0.24 4.65 9.14
CA ASN A 46 0.18 6.05 9.10
C ASN A 46 1.65 6.24 9.55
N CYS A 47 2.52 5.33 9.12
CA CYS A 47 3.92 5.32 9.50
C CYS A 47 4.69 6.30 8.60
N THR A 48 5.50 7.17 9.20
CA THR A 48 6.26 8.20 8.46
C THR A 48 7.42 7.62 7.67
N SER A 49 8.04 6.56 8.18
CA SER A 49 9.09 5.80 7.50
C SER A 49 8.54 4.72 6.55
N TRP A 50 7.23 4.70 6.31
CA TRP A 50 6.64 3.81 5.33
C TRP A 50 6.93 4.29 3.92
N GLU A 51 7.31 3.36 3.06
CA GLU A 51 7.56 3.61 1.65
C GLU A 51 6.55 2.87 0.78
N PRO A 52 6.12 3.47 -0.35
CA PRO A 52 5.28 2.81 -1.33
C PRO A 52 6.03 1.67 -2.04
N LEU A 53 5.28 0.74 -2.63
CA LEU A 53 5.89 -0.26 -3.50
C LEU A 53 6.31 0.35 -4.85
N PRO A 54 7.32 -0.23 -5.52
CA PRO A 54 7.61 0.08 -6.92
C PRO A 54 6.43 -0.26 -7.84
N ALA A 55 6.20 0.59 -8.84
CA ALA A 55 5.05 0.50 -9.75
C ALA A 55 4.90 -0.87 -10.42
N GLU A 56 6.02 -1.47 -10.82
CA GLU A 56 6.15 -2.77 -11.48
C GLU A 56 5.68 -3.94 -10.61
N CYS A 57 5.52 -3.73 -9.30
CA CYS A 57 5.13 -4.78 -8.37
C CYS A 57 3.60 -4.96 -8.27
N ILE A 58 2.79 -4.12 -8.94
CA ILE A 58 1.33 -4.23 -8.94
C ILE A 58 0.91 -5.32 -9.96
N LYS A 59 0.57 -6.52 -9.49
CA LYS A 59 0.24 -7.66 -10.36
C LYS A 59 -1.25 -7.91 -10.57
N ARG A 60 -2.11 -7.56 -9.60
CA ARG A 60 -3.57 -7.74 -9.73
C ARG A 60 -4.30 -6.41 -9.78
N THR A 61 -5.21 -6.31 -10.74
CA THR A 61 -6.06 -5.14 -10.97
C THR A 61 -7.35 -5.19 -10.15
N ARG A 62 -7.85 -6.38 -9.79
CA ARG A 62 -9.06 -6.51 -8.96
C ARG A 62 -8.68 -6.57 -7.48
N VAL A 63 -9.02 -5.53 -6.74
CA VAL A 63 -8.92 -5.45 -5.28
C VAL A 63 -10.29 -5.22 -4.64
N SER A 64 -10.37 -5.33 -3.31
CA SER A 64 -11.63 -5.04 -2.62
C SER A 64 -11.98 -3.54 -2.69
N PRO A 65 -13.28 -3.18 -2.63
CA PRO A 65 -13.71 -1.79 -2.54
C PRO A 65 -13.06 -1.03 -1.37
N LYS A 66 -12.75 -1.71 -0.26
CA LYS A 66 -12.09 -1.11 0.90
C LYS A 66 -10.65 -0.67 0.59
N SER A 67 -9.93 -1.38 -0.28
CA SER A 67 -8.61 -0.92 -0.73
C SER A 67 -8.72 0.34 -1.59
N ILE A 68 -9.72 0.39 -2.47
CA ILE A 68 -9.96 1.53 -3.36
C ILE A 68 -10.33 2.76 -2.53
N ALA A 69 -11.29 2.63 -1.62
CA ALA A 69 -11.71 3.72 -0.75
C ALA A 69 -10.56 4.28 0.10
N ALA A 70 -9.67 3.42 0.59
CA ALA A 70 -8.51 3.87 1.34
C ALA A 70 -7.45 4.57 0.47
N ALA A 71 -7.25 4.13 -0.77
CA ALA A 71 -6.36 4.82 -1.71
C ALA A 71 -6.87 6.23 -2.02
N TYR A 72 -8.18 6.40 -2.25
CA TYR A 72 -8.78 7.74 -2.41
C TYR A 72 -8.62 8.59 -1.16
N ALA A 73 -8.97 8.06 0.02
CA ALA A 73 -8.86 8.83 1.26
C ALA A 73 -7.42 9.30 1.55
N LEU A 74 -6.42 8.48 1.24
CA LEU A 74 -5.01 8.86 1.41
C LEU A 74 -4.53 9.82 0.31
N LEU A 75 -5.00 9.66 -0.93
CA LEU A 75 -4.77 10.62 -2.00
C LEU A 75 -5.27 12.01 -1.58
N ASP A 76 -6.54 12.10 -1.18
CA ASP A 76 -7.16 13.35 -0.72
C ASP A 76 -6.37 13.96 0.46
N TYR A 77 -5.95 13.14 1.41
CA TYR A 77 -5.11 13.58 2.53
C TYR A 77 -3.81 14.22 2.04
N HIS A 78 -3.06 13.54 1.16
CA HIS A 78 -1.78 14.08 0.71
C HIS A 78 -1.94 15.33 -0.17
N GLU A 79 -3.01 15.42 -0.97
CA GLU A 79 -3.36 16.63 -1.72
C GLU A 79 -3.66 17.81 -0.79
N GLN A 80 -4.44 17.59 0.28
CA GLN A 80 -4.70 18.61 1.30
C GLN A 80 -3.44 19.03 2.04
N GLN A 81 -2.54 18.09 2.36
CA GLN A 81 -1.29 18.41 3.04
C GLN A 81 -0.36 19.28 2.18
N LEU A 82 -0.34 19.12 0.85
CA LEU A 82 0.46 19.99 -0.02
C LEU A 82 0.13 21.48 0.12
N GLN A 83 -1.09 21.83 0.53
CA GLN A 83 -1.50 23.22 0.74
C GLN A 83 -0.97 23.80 2.07
N HIS A 84 -0.60 22.95 3.03
CA HIS A 84 -0.33 23.35 4.42
C HIS A 84 1.04 22.91 4.94
N CYS A 85 1.73 22.00 4.26
CA CYS A 85 2.99 21.41 4.71
C CYS A 85 4.18 22.37 4.56
N GLN A 86 5.28 22.06 5.26
CA GLN A 86 6.52 22.79 5.09
C GLN A 86 7.16 22.45 3.73
N PRO A 87 7.96 23.36 3.12
CA PRO A 87 8.62 23.09 1.83
C PRO A 87 9.46 21.80 1.81
N ALA A 88 10.05 21.41 2.95
CA ALA A 88 10.82 20.17 3.07
C ALA A 88 9.97 18.90 2.97
N GLU A 89 8.66 18.97 3.22
CA GLU A 89 7.74 17.84 3.21
C GLU A 89 7.08 17.64 1.85
N VAL A 90 7.09 18.66 0.99
CA VAL A 90 6.47 18.65 -0.34
C VAL A 90 6.86 17.43 -1.18
N PRO A 91 8.15 17.05 -1.32
CA PRO A 91 8.52 15.89 -2.15
C PRO A 91 7.89 14.59 -1.67
N ARG A 92 7.75 14.42 -0.35
CA ARG A 92 7.11 13.23 0.25
C ARG A 92 5.63 13.18 -0.12
N HIS A 93 4.90 14.28 0.05
CA HIS A 93 3.47 14.32 -0.29
C HIS A 93 3.24 14.12 -1.79
N GLN A 94 4.07 14.70 -2.66
CA GLN A 94 4.02 14.46 -4.11
C GLN A 94 4.25 12.98 -4.47
N ALA A 95 5.26 12.34 -3.88
CA ALA A 95 5.52 10.91 -4.11
C ALA A 95 4.35 10.03 -3.66
N MET A 96 3.68 10.36 -2.55
CA MET A 96 2.50 9.61 -2.11
C MET A 96 1.30 9.81 -3.03
N ILE A 97 1.08 11.03 -3.54
CA ILE A 97 0.02 11.33 -4.52
C ILE A 97 0.25 10.53 -5.80
N GLU A 98 1.47 10.51 -6.32
CA GLU A 98 1.83 9.72 -7.50
C GLU A 98 1.54 8.23 -7.28
N HIS A 99 1.97 7.71 -6.14
CA HIS A 99 1.73 6.31 -5.75
C HIS A 99 0.24 5.95 -5.70
N TYR A 100 -0.59 6.74 -5.00
CA TYR A 100 -2.02 6.44 -4.90
C TYR A 100 -2.76 6.62 -6.23
N ASN A 101 -2.36 7.59 -7.05
CA ASN A 101 -2.87 7.75 -8.41
C ASN A 101 -2.59 6.52 -9.26
N LEU A 102 -1.35 6.02 -9.23
CA LEU A 102 -0.95 4.81 -9.93
C LEU A 102 -1.75 3.60 -9.45
N LEU A 103 -1.92 3.42 -8.14
CA LEU A 103 -2.72 2.32 -7.61
C LEU A 103 -4.16 2.36 -8.12
N LEU A 104 -4.80 3.53 -8.09
CA LEU A 104 -6.19 3.70 -8.53
C LEU A 104 -6.34 3.47 -10.04
N GLU A 105 -5.37 3.89 -10.84
CA GLU A 105 -5.30 3.59 -12.26
C GLU A 105 -5.18 2.08 -12.50
N ARG A 106 -4.21 1.41 -11.86
CA ARG A 106 -3.96 -0.02 -12.01
C ARG A 106 -5.08 -0.89 -11.46
N TRP A 107 -5.78 -0.42 -10.42
CA TRP A 107 -6.96 -1.09 -9.89
C TRP A 107 -8.23 -0.81 -10.71
N ASN A 108 -8.09 -0.13 -11.84
CA ASN A 108 -9.17 0.27 -12.74
C ASN A 108 -10.31 1.01 -12.02
N ALA A 109 -9.96 1.74 -10.93
CA ALA A 109 -10.91 2.46 -10.10
C ALA A 109 -11.29 3.81 -10.72
N LYS A 110 -10.36 4.45 -11.46
CA LYS A 110 -10.60 5.72 -12.15
C LYS A 110 -11.71 5.65 -13.22
N HIS A 111 -12.02 4.46 -13.73
CA HIS A 111 -13.03 4.26 -14.78
C HIS A 111 -14.44 3.89 -14.26
N ARG A 112 -14.65 3.83 -12.94
CA ARG A 112 -15.95 3.44 -12.33
C ARG A 112 -16.75 4.59 -11.72
N LEU A 113 -16.34 5.84 -11.95
CA LEU A 113 -17.04 7.04 -11.46
C LEU A 113 -17.93 7.72 -12.52
N ASN A 114 -18.29 7.02 -13.60
CA ASN A 114 -19.25 7.48 -14.60
C ASN A 114 -20.57 6.70 -14.47
#